data_AF-A0A1I8JM93-F1
#
_entry.id   AF-A0A1I8JM93-F1
#
_cell.length_a   1.000
_cell.length_b   1.000
_cell.length_c   1.000
_cell.angle_alpha   90.00
_cell.angle_beta   90.00
_cell.angle_gamma   90.00
#
_symmetry.space_group_name_H-M   'P 1'
#
loop_
_entity.id
_entity.type
_entity.pdbx_description
1 polymer ?
#
loop_
_entity_poly.entity_id
_entity_poly.type
_entity_poly.pdbx_seq_one_letter_code
_entity_poly.pdbx_strand_id
1 'polypeptide(L)'
;PDGVKYPILKALNSTAILASWGFIGRLNSEENVAFKLQLLNSDTWIPAFSEPTVSTTYLMTGLKPYTKYSFRLQASNSYGVTFSPTAEIYTMETVPGPFGAPKAVNVSSTTAVLFWSLLPHPNGIILYYILNANGYLRYNVSNSSTSYLISNLTPWTDYFFFLDACTSVGCTSGAVSETIKTLAAPSEGVKPPALTALSPTTISVTLSSPTHPNGALIEYRIFRRVSGVNETVSVRNLSMSD
;
A
#
# COMPACT_ATOMS: atom_id res chain seq x y z
N PRO A 1 21.89 40.74 -23.66
CA PRO A 1 22.76 39.56 -23.89
C PRO A 1 22.08 38.60 -24.88
N ASP A 2 22.80 38.06 -25.87
CA ASP A 2 22.22 37.10 -26.82
C ASP A 2 22.80 35.68 -26.57
N GLY A 3 21.99 34.64 -26.77
CA GLY A 3 22.45 33.25 -26.71
C GLY A 3 22.56 32.61 -25.31
N VAL A 4 21.70 32.98 -24.36
CA VAL A 4 21.69 32.36 -23.02
C VAL A 4 21.25 30.90 -23.12
N LYS A 5 22.12 29.98 -22.66
CA LYS A 5 21.80 28.55 -22.63
C LYS A 5 20.77 28.24 -21.55
N TYR A 6 20.04 27.15 -21.77
CA TYR A 6 19.14 26.58 -20.77
C TYR A 6 19.92 26.22 -19.49
N PRO A 7 19.31 26.34 -18.30
CA PRO A 7 19.98 25.95 -17.06
C PRO A 7 20.20 24.43 -17.05
N ILE A 8 21.36 24.01 -16.56
CA ILE A 8 21.65 22.61 -16.28
C ILE A 8 20.98 22.26 -14.96
N LEU A 9 20.14 21.23 -14.96
CA LEU A 9 19.37 20.82 -13.80
C LEU A 9 19.86 19.47 -13.29
N LYS A 10 20.00 19.34 -11.97
CA LYS A 10 20.31 18.08 -11.30
C LYS A 10 19.37 17.89 -10.11
N ALA A 11 18.53 16.86 -10.14
CA ALA A 11 17.77 16.45 -8.97
C ALA A 11 18.77 15.91 -7.93
N LEU A 12 18.75 16.49 -6.73
CA LEU A 12 19.60 16.04 -5.62
C LEU A 12 18.91 15.00 -4.77
N ASN A 13 17.59 15.11 -4.63
CA ASN A 13 16.71 14.18 -3.92
C ASN A 13 15.26 14.39 -4.40
N SER A 14 14.29 13.86 -3.66
CA SER A 14 12.87 13.96 -4.01
C SER A 14 12.27 15.35 -3.83
N THR A 15 12.93 16.29 -3.14
CA THR A 15 12.39 17.62 -2.84
C THR A 15 13.33 18.77 -3.21
N ALA A 16 14.47 18.47 -3.85
CA ALA A 16 15.47 19.46 -4.20
C ALA A 16 16.09 19.27 -5.58
N ILE A 17 16.28 20.39 -6.29
CA ILE A 17 16.95 20.47 -7.59
C ILE A 17 18.05 21.54 -7.48
N LEU A 18 19.26 21.17 -7.89
CA LEU A 18 20.34 22.12 -8.13
C LEU A 18 20.27 22.58 -9.59
N ALA A 19 20.07 23.88 -9.79
CA ALA A 19 20.22 24.51 -11.09
C ALA A 19 21.60 25.17 -11.17
N SER A 20 22.28 24.99 -12.28
CA SER A 20 23.50 25.71 -12.62
C SER A 20 23.40 26.29 -14.02
N TRP A 21 24.03 27.44 -14.23
CA TRP A 21 24.03 28.13 -15.50
C TRP A 21 25.33 28.88 -15.69
N GLY A 22 25.60 29.24 -16.94
CA GLY A 22 26.78 30.01 -17.29
C GLY A 22 26.57 30.68 -18.63
N PHE A 23 27.39 31.70 -18.88
CA PHE A 23 27.36 32.42 -20.14
C PHE A 23 28.28 31.73 -21.15
N ILE A 24 27.76 31.38 -22.32
CA ILE A 24 28.54 30.85 -23.46
C ILE A 24 28.26 31.70 -24.72
N GLY A 25 27.94 32.98 -24.54
CA GLY A 25 27.68 33.95 -25.61
C GLY A 25 28.73 35.07 -25.65
N ARG A 26 28.52 36.09 -26.49
CA ARG A 26 29.29 37.35 -26.44
C ARG A 26 28.67 38.29 -25.43
N LEU A 27 29.47 38.79 -24.49
CA LEU A 27 29.10 39.92 -23.65
C LEU A 27 29.07 41.13 -24.57
N ASN A 28 27.86 41.58 -24.92
CA ASN A 28 27.68 42.77 -25.77
C ASN A 28 27.84 44.08 -24.96
N SER A 29 28.36 43.99 -23.73
CA SER A 29 28.61 45.10 -22.78
C SER A 29 29.70 44.72 -21.79
N GLU A 30 30.48 45.68 -21.29
CA GLU A 30 31.47 45.49 -20.20
C GLU A 30 30.84 45.29 -18.81
N GLU A 31 29.51 45.42 -18.71
CA GLU A 31 28.77 45.30 -17.46
C GLU A 31 28.51 43.85 -17.01
N ASN A 32 28.40 43.68 -15.70
CA ASN A 32 28.01 42.41 -15.09
C ASN A 32 26.57 42.03 -15.46
N VAL A 33 26.40 40.83 -16.02
CA VAL A 33 25.09 40.24 -16.31
C VAL A 33 24.51 39.65 -15.02
N ALA A 34 23.27 40.02 -14.71
CA ALA A 34 22.52 39.41 -13.62
C ALA A 34 21.57 38.33 -14.15
N PHE A 35 21.33 37.30 -13.35
CA PHE A 35 20.53 36.14 -13.66
C PHE A 35 19.34 36.00 -12.73
N LYS A 36 18.23 35.50 -13.27
CA LYS A 36 17.05 35.14 -12.49
C LYS A 36 16.46 33.84 -13.03
N LEU A 37 16.40 32.83 -12.18
CA LEU A 37 15.77 31.55 -12.55
C LEU A 37 14.25 31.69 -12.43
N GLN A 38 13.54 31.20 -13.44
CA GLN A 38 12.08 31.18 -13.46
C GLN A 38 11.59 29.74 -13.52
N LEU A 39 10.55 29.45 -12.74
CA LEU A 39 9.83 28.19 -12.70
C LEU A 39 8.48 28.37 -13.40
N LEU A 40 8.08 27.39 -14.21
CA LEU A 40 6.74 27.37 -14.80
C LEU A 40 5.72 26.87 -13.77
N ASN A 41 4.69 27.67 -13.52
CA ASN A 41 3.57 27.35 -12.65
C ASN A 41 2.25 27.71 -13.33
N SER A 42 1.42 26.71 -13.64
CA SER A 42 0.12 26.88 -14.33
C SER A 42 0.19 27.86 -15.52
N ASP A 43 1.10 27.57 -16.46
CA ASP A 43 1.37 28.37 -17.68
C ASP A 43 1.98 29.77 -17.45
N THR A 44 2.30 30.12 -16.20
CA THR A 44 2.97 31.39 -15.87
C THR A 44 4.38 31.17 -15.35
N TRP A 45 5.33 31.97 -15.85
CA TRP A 45 6.71 31.95 -15.37
C TRP A 45 6.85 32.80 -14.11
N ILE A 46 7.09 32.15 -12.98
CA ILE A 46 7.30 32.81 -11.69
C ILE A 46 8.77 32.79 -11.31
N PRO A 47 9.26 33.80 -10.57
CA PRO A 47 10.63 33.81 -10.09
C PRO A 47 10.87 32.70 -9.06
N ALA A 48 11.94 31.92 -9.23
CA ALA A 48 12.36 30.94 -8.23
C ALA A 48 12.98 31.61 -6.99
N PHE A 49 13.50 32.84 -7.14
CA PHE A 49 14.01 33.70 -6.09
C PHE A 49 13.76 35.19 -6.41
N SER A 50 13.70 36.05 -5.39
CA SER A 50 13.25 37.44 -5.51
C SER A 50 14.18 38.31 -6.35
N GLU A 51 15.45 38.39 -5.98
CA GLU A 51 16.41 39.34 -6.55
C GLU A 51 17.33 38.71 -7.60
N PRO A 52 17.58 39.37 -8.75
CA PRO A 52 18.60 38.91 -9.71
C PRO A 52 19.96 38.74 -9.06
N THR A 53 20.73 37.76 -9.51
CA THR A 53 22.02 37.39 -8.92
C THR A 53 23.11 37.23 -9.96
N VAL A 54 24.36 37.48 -9.58
CA VAL A 54 25.55 37.14 -10.38
C VAL A 54 26.01 35.69 -10.13
N SER A 55 25.40 35.00 -9.16
CA SER A 55 25.64 33.57 -8.94
C SER A 55 25.27 32.76 -10.18
N THR A 56 26.01 31.68 -10.39
CA THR A 56 25.82 30.71 -11.47
C THR A 56 25.10 29.45 -11.01
N THR A 57 24.68 29.41 -9.74
CA THR A 57 23.97 28.26 -9.18
C THR A 57 22.87 28.68 -8.22
N TYR A 58 21.83 27.86 -8.15
CA TYR A 58 20.76 28.00 -7.17
C TYR A 58 20.20 26.64 -6.76
N LEU A 59 20.06 26.44 -5.45
CA LEU A 59 19.47 25.25 -4.86
C LEU A 59 18.00 25.52 -4.57
N MET A 60 17.12 24.81 -5.28
CA MET A 60 15.68 24.83 -5.03
C MET A 60 15.35 23.70 -4.06
N THR A 61 14.56 24.02 -3.02
CA THR A 61 14.09 23.07 -2.00
C THR A 61 12.57 23.19 -1.83
N GLY A 62 11.96 22.26 -1.10
CA GLY A 62 10.51 22.27 -0.87
C GLY A 62 9.68 21.82 -2.07
N LEU A 63 10.30 21.14 -3.04
CA LEU A 63 9.62 20.61 -4.22
C LEU A 63 8.85 19.33 -3.88
N LYS A 64 7.82 19.02 -4.67
CA LYS A 64 7.10 17.75 -4.62
C LYS A 64 7.92 16.58 -5.20
N PRO A 65 7.88 15.39 -4.58
CA PRO A 65 8.47 14.16 -5.10
C PRO A 65 7.95 13.75 -6.47
N TYR A 66 8.81 13.07 -7.24
CA TYR A 66 8.51 12.53 -8.57
C TYR A 66 7.65 13.46 -9.45
N THR A 67 7.99 14.74 -9.45
CA THR A 67 7.22 15.78 -10.15
C THR A 67 8.10 16.43 -11.19
N LYS A 68 7.57 16.60 -12.41
CA LYS A 68 8.24 17.30 -13.50
C LYS A 68 8.19 18.80 -13.24
N TYR A 69 9.35 19.45 -13.28
CA TYR A 69 9.48 20.90 -13.21
C TYR A 69 10.13 21.42 -14.49
N SER A 70 9.66 22.58 -14.95
CA SER A 70 10.17 23.26 -16.13
C SER A 70 10.73 24.63 -15.74
N PHE A 71 11.95 24.92 -16.16
CA PHE A 71 12.70 26.11 -15.80
C PHE A 71 13.19 26.86 -17.03
N ARG A 72 13.33 28.17 -16.91
CA ARG A 72 14.10 28.99 -17.85
C ARG A 72 14.94 30.00 -17.09
N LEU A 73 16.00 30.46 -17.72
CA LEU A 73 16.90 31.45 -17.16
C LEU A 73 16.63 32.80 -17.82
N GLN A 74 16.42 33.83 -17.01
CA GLN A 74 16.42 35.22 -17.45
C GLN A 74 17.82 35.79 -17.22
N ALA A 75 18.41 36.42 -18.23
CA ALA A 75 19.62 37.22 -18.08
C ALA A 75 19.31 38.69 -18.39
N SER A 76 19.81 39.59 -17.55
CA SER A 76 19.54 41.03 -17.66
C SER A 76 20.83 41.84 -17.58
N ASN A 77 20.90 42.91 -18.36
CA ASN A 77 21.86 44.01 -18.23
C ASN A 77 21.12 45.36 -18.29
N SER A 78 21.83 46.49 -18.22
CA SER A 78 21.22 47.84 -18.28
C SER A 78 20.43 48.13 -19.56
N TYR A 79 20.62 47.32 -20.61
CA TYR A 79 20.01 47.50 -21.93
C TYR A 79 18.80 46.58 -22.19
N GLY A 80 18.55 45.59 -21.33
CA GLY A 80 17.38 44.72 -21.47
C GLY A 80 17.53 43.33 -20.88
N VAL A 81 16.56 42.48 -21.23
CA VAL A 81 16.46 41.09 -20.74
C VAL A 81 16.36 40.11 -21.90
N THR A 82 16.89 38.91 -21.69
CA THR A 82 16.73 37.77 -22.60
C THR A 82 16.39 36.52 -21.79
N PHE A 83 15.80 35.53 -22.45
CA PHE A 83 15.43 34.26 -21.85
C PHE A 83 16.12 33.10 -22.56
N SER A 84 16.53 32.10 -21.79
CA SER A 84 16.99 30.83 -22.35
C SER A 84 15.82 29.94 -22.81
N PRO A 85 16.10 28.91 -23.62
CA PRO A 85 15.16 27.81 -23.82
C PRO A 85 14.79 27.12 -22.50
N THR A 86 13.65 26.44 -22.50
CA THR A 86 13.16 25.69 -21.33
C THR A 86 14.02 24.45 -21.08
N ALA A 87 14.39 24.23 -19.82
CA ALA A 87 14.96 22.97 -19.31
C ALA A 87 13.93 22.28 -18.40
N GLU A 88 13.87 20.96 -18.45
CA GLU A 88 12.92 20.18 -17.65
C GLU A 88 13.63 19.06 -16.90
N ILE A 89 13.11 18.72 -15.72
CA ILE A 89 13.63 17.62 -14.91
C ILE A 89 12.54 17.09 -13.98
N TYR A 90 12.63 15.80 -13.63
CA TYR A 90 11.86 15.23 -12.52
C TYR A 90 12.67 15.28 -11.23
N THR A 91 12.03 15.62 -10.11
CA THR A 91 12.57 15.28 -8.79
C THR A 91 12.67 13.76 -8.64
N MET A 92 13.55 13.29 -7.77
CA MET A 92 13.70 11.85 -7.53
C MET A 92 12.43 11.24 -6.89
N GLU A 93 12.30 9.92 -7.00
CA GLU A 93 11.28 9.17 -6.28
C GLU A 93 11.55 9.17 -4.77
N THR A 94 10.50 8.87 -4.00
CA THR A 94 10.61 8.48 -2.59
C THR A 94 9.56 7.43 -2.28
N VAL A 95 9.44 7.02 -1.02
CA VAL A 95 8.37 6.11 -0.60
C VAL A 95 6.99 6.75 -0.83
N PRO A 96 5.95 5.95 -1.10
CA PRO A 96 4.60 6.49 -1.25
C PRO A 96 4.14 7.26 -0.01
N GLY A 97 3.28 8.26 -0.20
CA GLY A 97 2.65 8.95 0.92
C GLY A 97 1.61 8.07 1.62
N PRO A 98 1.05 8.53 2.76
CA PRO A 98 0.01 7.81 3.47
C PRO A 98 -1.22 7.53 2.60
N PHE A 99 -1.83 6.36 2.77
CA PHE A 99 -3.04 5.94 2.05
C PHE A 99 -3.95 5.07 2.92
N GLY A 100 -5.19 4.89 2.46
CA GLY A 100 -6.25 4.24 3.20
C GLY A 100 -6.13 2.72 3.29
N ALA A 101 -7.01 2.13 4.11
CA ALA A 101 -7.10 0.70 4.31
C ALA A 101 -7.87 0.01 3.17
N PRO A 102 -7.63 -1.30 2.92
CA PRO A 102 -8.51 -2.08 2.07
C PRO A 102 -9.85 -2.33 2.76
N LYS A 103 -10.91 -2.42 1.97
CA LYS A 103 -12.24 -2.84 2.39
C LYS A 103 -12.46 -4.31 2.04
N ALA A 104 -12.85 -5.11 3.03
CA ALA A 104 -13.25 -6.49 2.82
C ALA A 104 -14.74 -6.60 2.47
N VAL A 105 -15.05 -7.41 1.47
CA VAL A 105 -16.42 -7.75 1.03
C VAL A 105 -16.49 -9.24 0.66
N ASN A 106 -17.70 -9.77 0.48
CA ASN A 106 -17.94 -11.17 0.12
C ASN A 106 -17.18 -12.16 1.03
N VAL A 107 -17.24 -11.90 2.35
CA VAL A 107 -16.56 -12.70 3.37
C VAL A 107 -17.23 -14.06 3.49
N SER A 108 -16.44 -15.13 3.34
CA SER A 108 -16.85 -16.51 3.56
C SER A 108 -16.14 -17.09 4.80
N SER A 109 -16.25 -18.39 5.02
CA SER A 109 -15.49 -19.07 6.09
C SER A 109 -13.99 -19.15 5.80
N THR A 110 -13.58 -19.12 4.53
CA THR A 110 -12.17 -19.34 4.13
C THR A 110 -11.65 -18.30 3.13
N THR A 111 -12.47 -17.35 2.70
CA THR A 111 -12.11 -16.35 1.69
C THR A 111 -12.70 -14.97 2.00
N ALA A 112 -12.09 -13.93 1.47
CA ALA A 112 -12.67 -12.59 1.39
C ALA A 112 -12.16 -11.88 0.13
N VAL A 113 -12.91 -10.92 -0.39
CA VAL A 113 -12.43 -10.04 -1.46
C VAL A 113 -12.07 -8.70 -0.85
N LEU A 114 -10.83 -8.26 -1.05
CA LEU A 114 -10.34 -6.96 -0.61
C LEU A 114 -10.33 -5.98 -1.77
N PHE A 115 -10.71 -4.73 -1.51
CA PHE A 115 -10.68 -3.62 -2.47
C PHE A 115 -9.98 -2.41 -1.85
N TRP A 116 -9.18 -1.68 -2.64
CA TRP A 116 -8.55 -0.42 -2.21
C TRP A 116 -8.54 0.61 -3.33
N SER A 117 -8.44 1.89 -2.96
CA SER A 117 -8.32 2.99 -3.92
C SER A 117 -6.88 3.17 -4.40
N LEU A 118 -6.72 3.83 -5.55
CA LEU A 118 -5.41 4.28 -6.02
C LEU A 118 -4.75 5.23 -5.00
N LEU A 119 -3.42 5.27 -4.99
CA LEU A 119 -2.67 6.08 -4.04
C LEU A 119 -2.80 7.57 -4.39
N PRO A 120 -3.20 8.43 -3.44
CA PRO A 120 -3.26 9.88 -3.67
C PRO A 120 -1.89 10.52 -3.93
N HIS A 121 -0.85 9.98 -3.28
CA HIS A 121 0.52 10.48 -3.35
C HIS A 121 1.48 9.31 -3.61
N PRO A 122 1.57 8.80 -4.85
CA PRO A 122 2.44 7.65 -5.16
C PRO A 122 3.93 7.99 -5.00
N ASN A 123 4.30 9.28 -5.15
CA ASN A 123 5.66 9.80 -4.98
C ASN A 123 6.75 9.08 -5.80
N GLY A 124 6.34 8.36 -6.84
CA GLY A 124 7.17 7.49 -7.67
C GLY A 124 6.30 6.54 -8.49
N ILE A 125 6.93 5.58 -9.16
CA ILE A 125 6.23 4.51 -9.86
C ILE A 125 5.94 3.39 -8.87
N ILE A 126 4.67 3.05 -8.67
CA ILE A 126 4.30 1.90 -7.85
C ILE A 126 4.68 0.61 -8.60
N LEU A 127 5.55 -0.20 -8.00
CA LEU A 127 6.07 -1.43 -8.60
C LEU A 127 5.21 -2.64 -8.23
N TYR A 128 4.76 -2.73 -6.98
CA TYR A 128 3.90 -3.79 -6.47
C TYR A 128 3.30 -3.38 -5.12
N TYR A 129 2.32 -4.17 -4.68
CA TYR A 129 1.78 -4.11 -3.33
C TYR A 129 2.07 -5.40 -2.55
N ILE A 130 2.15 -5.30 -1.23
CA ILE A 130 2.17 -6.44 -0.32
C ILE A 130 0.91 -6.37 0.53
N LEU A 131 -0.01 -7.30 0.33
CA LEU A 131 -1.19 -7.43 1.16
C LEU A 131 -0.83 -8.23 2.42
N ASN A 132 -1.14 -7.67 3.59
CA ASN A 132 -0.99 -8.33 4.88
C ASN A 132 -2.36 -8.68 5.46
N ALA A 133 -2.48 -9.88 6.05
CA ALA A 133 -3.62 -10.29 6.87
C ALA A 133 -3.13 -10.73 8.25
N ASN A 134 -3.69 -10.14 9.31
CA ASN A 134 -3.29 -10.35 10.72
C ASN A 134 -1.80 -10.15 11.04
N GLY A 135 -1.06 -9.46 10.16
CA GLY A 135 0.36 -9.16 10.34
C GLY A 135 1.34 -10.30 10.03
N TYR A 136 0.87 -11.51 9.74
CA TYR A 136 1.75 -12.67 9.46
C TYR A 136 1.52 -13.30 8.08
N LEU A 137 0.32 -13.20 7.50
CA LEU A 137 0.08 -13.64 6.12
C LEU A 137 0.43 -12.52 5.15
N ARG A 138 1.24 -12.83 4.12
CA ARG A 138 1.70 -11.87 3.12
C ARG A 138 1.48 -12.37 1.71
N TYR A 139 0.94 -11.49 0.85
CA TYR A 139 0.67 -11.78 -0.55
C TYR A 139 1.22 -10.68 -1.44
N ASN A 140 1.98 -11.05 -2.46
CA ASN A 140 2.44 -10.11 -3.48
C ASN A 140 1.30 -9.86 -4.47
N VAL A 141 1.01 -8.59 -4.72
CA VAL A 141 -0.07 -8.13 -5.58
C VAL A 141 0.50 -7.19 -6.63
N SER A 142 0.00 -7.29 -7.87
CA SER A 142 0.44 -6.44 -8.97
C SER A 142 0.13 -4.96 -8.71
N ASN A 143 0.95 -4.05 -9.23
CA ASN A 143 0.72 -2.61 -9.13
C ASN A 143 -0.55 -2.12 -9.86
N SER A 144 -1.05 -2.87 -10.85
CA SER A 144 -2.28 -2.53 -11.57
C SER A 144 -3.56 -2.96 -10.85
N SER A 145 -3.44 -3.76 -9.79
CA SER A 145 -4.59 -4.31 -9.06
C SER A 145 -5.12 -3.31 -8.04
N THR A 146 -6.46 -3.21 -7.97
CA THR A 146 -7.20 -2.51 -6.90
C THR A 146 -8.08 -3.46 -6.10
N SER A 147 -7.94 -4.77 -6.34
CA SER A 147 -8.65 -5.82 -5.63
C SER A 147 -7.84 -7.10 -5.53
N TYR A 148 -8.16 -7.94 -4.55
CA TYR A 148 -7.55 -9.25 -4.35
C TYR A 148 -8.50 -10.22 -3.64
N LEU A 149 -8.62 -11.43 -4.16
CA LEU A 149 -9.30 -12.54 -3.47
C LEU A 149 -8.29 -13.21 -2.53
N ILE A 150 -8.43 -12.98 -1.23
CA ILE A 150 -7.67 -13.71 -0.23
C ILE A 150 -8.37 -15.05 0.07
N SER A 151 -7.58 -16.12 0.12
CA SER A 151 -8.03 -17.48 0.39
C SER A 151 -7.30 -18.07 1.61
N ASN A 152 -7.69 -19.29 2.01
CA ASN A 152 -7.10 -20.01 3.14
C ASN A 152 -7.21 -19.26 4.48
N LEU A 153 -8.28 -18.49 4.65
CA LEU A 153 -8.64 -17.95 5.96
C LEU A 153 -9.17 -19.07 6.86
N THR A 154 -8.97 -18.92 8.16
CA THR A 154 -9.53 -19.84 9.16
C THR A 154 -10.99 -19.49 9.42
N PRO A 155 -11.92 -20.46 9.44
CA PRO A 155 -13.31 -20.21 9.81
C PRO A 155 -13.46 -19.63 11.21
N TRP A 156 -14.51 -18.85 11.43
CA TRP A 156 -14.85 -18.25 12.72
C TRP A 156 -13.70 -17.48 13.40
N THR A 157 -12.88 -16.80 12.61
CA THR A 157 -11.65 -16.14 13.07
C THR A 157 -11.67 -14.67 12.69
N ASP A 158 -11.16 -13.82 13.58
CA ASP A 158 -11.04 -12.38 13.33
C ASP A 158 -9.82 -12.07 12.45
N TYR A 159 -10.04 -11.22 11.45
CA TYR A 159 -9.03 -10.75 10.52
C TYR A 159 -9.04 -9.24 10.36
N PHE A 160 -7.87 -8.62 10.36
CA PHE A 160 -7.63 -7.27 9.87
C PHE A 160 -6.61 -7.29 8.72
N PHE A 161 -6.68 -6.30 7.85
CA PHE A 161 -5.86 -6.22 6.64
C PHE A 161 -5.21 -4.85 6.46
N PHE A 162 -4.06 -4.81 5.81
CA PHE A 162 -3.43 -3.59 5.33
C PHE A 162 -2.54 -3.90 4.12
N LEU A 163 -2.21 -2.87 3.33
CA LEU A 163 -1.29 -3.01 2.20
C LEU A 163 -0.02 -2.21 2.45
N ASP A 164 1.10 -2.75 1.99
CA ASP A 164 2.31 -1.97 1.75
C ASP A 164 2.38 -1.64 0.26
N ALA A 165 2.61 -0.38 -0.08
CA ALA A 165 2.83 0.07 -1.46
C ALA A 165 4.30 0.42 -1.66
N CYS A 166 4.92 -0.07 -2.73
CA CYS A 166 6.37 0.04 -2.92
C CYS A 166 6.75 0.76 -4.21
N THR A 167 7.66 1.74 -4.11
CA THR A 167 8.42 2.33 -5.22
C THR A 167 9.80 1.71 -5.29
N SER A 168 10.66 2.18 -6.21
CA SER A 168 12.06 1.76 -6.26
C SER A 168 12.88 2.18 -5.04
N VAL A 169 12.37 3.11 -4.23
CA VAL A 169 13.06 3.64 -3.04
C VAL A 169 12.66 2.86 -1.78
N GLY A 170 11.42 2.40 -1.69
CA GLY A 170 10.93 1.65 -0.54
C GLY A 170 9.42 1.60 -0.46
N CYS A 171 8.90 1.13 0.67
CA CYS A 171 7.47 0.89 0.87
C CYS A 171 6.89 1.74 1.99
N THR A 172 5.59 2.04 1.87
CA THR A 172 4.78 2.66 2.93
C THR A 172 3.60 1.75 3.24
N SER A 173 3.34 1.51 4.52
CA SER A 173 2.14 0.80 4.98
C SER A 173 0.94 1.74 4.99
N GLY A 174 -0.17 1.28 4.40
CA GLY A 174 -1.46 1.95 4.47
C GLY A 174 -2.12 1.79 5.85
N ALA A 175 -3.28 2.43 6.01
CA ALA A 175 -4.08 2.25 7.21
C ALA A 175 -4.56 0.79 7.36
N VAL A 176 -4.80 0.40 8.61
CA VAL A 176 -5.36 -0.92 8.94
C VAL A 176 -6.87 -0.90 8.76
N SER A 177 -7.43 -1.96 8.18
CA SER A 177 -8.87 -2.12 7.97
C SER A 177 -9.61 -2.31 9.29
N GLU A 178 -10.94 -2.15 9.24
CA GLU A 178 -11.79 -2.70 10.29
C GLU A 178 -11.60 -4.23 10.36
N THR A 179 -11.72 -4.76 11.58
CA THR A 179 -11.68 -6.21 11.81
C THR A 179 -12.97 -6.84 11.31
N ILE A 180 -12.84 -7.90 10.52
CA ILE A 180 -13.95 -8.76 10.11
C ILE A 180 -13.83 -10.12 10.79
N LYS A 181 -14.95 -10.83 10.95
CA LYS A 181 -14.96 -12.23 11.35
C LYS A 181 -15.34 -13.09 10.14
N THR A 182 -14.55 -14.12 9.84
CA THR A 182 -14.93 -15.11 8.83
C THR A 182 -16.15 -15.90 9.28
N LEU A 183 -16.92 -16.42 8.32
CA LEU A 183 -18.10 -17.21 8.64
C LEU A 183 -17.72 -18.53 9.34
N ALA A 184 -18.67 -19.06 10.10
CA ALA A 184 -18.54 -20.41 10.64
C ALA A 184 -18.54 -21.46 9.51
N ALA A 185 -17.94 -22.62 9.77
CA ALA A 185 -17.95 -23.79 8.91
C ALA A 185 -18.20 -25.06 9.74
N PRO A 186 -18.48 -26.22 9.12
CA PRO A 186 -18.60 -27.47 9.87
C PRO A 186 -17.36 -27.76 10.71
N SER A 187 -17.56 -28.28 11.93
CA SER A 187 -16.46 -28.69 12.79
C SER A 187 -15.69 -29.86 12.18
N GLU A 188 -14.37 -29.85 12.33
CA GLU A 188 -13.47 -30.86 11.78
C GLU A 188 -12.65 -31.57 12.87
N GLY A 189 -12.27 -32.82 12.57
CA GLY A 189 -11.48 -33.66 13.44
C GLY A 189 -12.21 -34.07 14.72
N VAL A 190 -13.50 -34.40 14.59
CA VAL A 190 -14.26 -35.11 15.63
C VAL A 190 -13.64 -36.49 15.82
N LYS A 191 -13.07 -36.76 17.00
CA LYS A 191 -12.49 -38.08 17.31
C LYS A 191 -13.57 -39.09 17.67
N PRO A 192 -13.32 -40.40 17.50
CA PRO A 192 -14.23 -41.43 17.97
C PRO A 192 -14.51 -41.29 19.48
N PRO A 193 -15.76 -41.57 19.93
CA PRO A 193 -16.07 -41.59 21.34
C PRO A 193 -15.24 -42.65 22.07
N ALA A 194 -14.71 -42.32 23.25
CA ALA A 194 -14.13 -43.31 24.14
C ALA A 194 -15.25 -44.03 24.88
N LEU A 195 -15.21 -45.36 24.88
CA LEU A 195 -16.25 -46.21 25.46
C LEU A 195 -15.68 -47.01 26.63
N THR A 196 -16.38 -46.99 27.77
CA THR A 196 -16.02 -47.78 28.95
C THR A 196 -17.23 -48.55 29.44
N ALA A 197 -17.14 -49.88 29.50
CA ALA A 197 -18.21 -50.71 30.08
C ALA A 197 -18.26 -50.51 31.61
N LEU A 198 -19.43 -50.16 32.14
CA LEU A 198 -19.66 -49.99 33.58
C LEU A 198 -20.43 -51.16 34.19
N SER A 199 -21.30 -51.81 33.40
CA SER A 199 -22.09 -52.99 33.80
C SER A 199 -22.52 -53.79 32.56
N PRO A 200 -23.19 -54.95 32.71
CA PRO A 200 -23.72 -55.71 31.57
C PRO A 200 -24.71 -54.94 30.68
N THR A 201 -25.30 -53.84 31.18
CA THR A 201 -26.31 -53.04 30.47
C THR A 201 -25.94 -51.56 30.34
N THR A 202 -24.78 -51.13 30.84
CA THR A 202 -24.38 -49.72 30.90
C THR A 202 -22.98 -49.51 30.33
N ILE A 203 -22.88 -48.56 29.40
CA ILE A 203 -21.62 -48.08 28.81
C ILE A 203 -21.54 -46.58 29.07
N SER A 204 -20.37 -46.12 29.53
CA SER A 204 -20.02 -44.70 29.56
C SER A 204 -19.48 -44.29 28.20
N VAL A 205 -19.96 -43.16 27.68
CA VAL A 205 -19.53 -42.57 26.40
C VAL A 205 -18.88 -41.22 26.70
N THR A 206 -17.59 -41.10 26.42
CA THR A 206 -16.85 -39.85 26.61
C THR A 206 -16.50 -39.26 25.24
N LEU A 207 -16.89 -38.01 25.02
CA LEU A 207 -16.62 -37.26 23.79
C LEU A 207 -15.48 -36.27 24.01
N SER A 208 -14.69 -36.03 22.98
CA SER A 208 -13.68 -34.96 22.95
C SER A 208 -14.10 -33.87 21.99
N SER A 209 -13.77 -32.62 22.30
CA SER A 209 -13.95 -31.48 21.38
C SER A 209 -13.32 -31.73 20.01
N PRO A 210 -13.92 -31.23 18.91
CA PRO A 210 -13.29 -31.29 17.59
C PRO A 210 -12.00 -30.47 17.61
N THR A 211 -10.98 -30.89 16.86
CA THR A 211 -9.73 -30.12 16.74
C THR A 211 -9.94 -28.75 16.11
N HIS A 212 -10.89 -28.63 15.18
CA HIS A 212 -11.28 -27.34 14.61
C HIS A 212 -12.80 -27.17 14.76
N PRO A 213 -13.29 -26.51 15.81
CA PRO A 213 -14.72 -26.27 15.99
C PRO A 213 -15.33 -25.48 14.84
N ASN A 214 -14.56 -24.60 14.19
CA ASN A 214 -14.97 -23.75 13.06
C ASN A 214 -16.23 -22.91 13.34
N GLY A 215 -16.50 -22.61 14.60
CA GLY A 215 -17.73 -21.98 15.05
C GLY A 215 -17.99 -22.25 16.52
N ALA A 216 -19.11 -21.74 17.03
CA ALA A 216 -19.64 -22.16 18.32
C ALA A 216 -20.15 -23.60 18.20
N LEU A 217 -19.66 -24.48 19.08
CA LEU A 217 -20.12 -25.87 19.14
C LEU A 217 -21.46 -25.92 19.88
N ILE A 218 -22.53 -26.34 19.21
CA ILE A 218 -23.90 -26.24 19.73
C ILE A 218 -24.36 -27.57 20.35
N GLU A 219 -24.09 -28.69 19.69
CA GLU A 219 -24.55 -30.00 20.15
C GLU A 219 -23.69 -31.17 19.65
N TYR A 220 -23.75 -32.28 20.39
CA TYR A 220 -23.39 -33.60 19.91
C TYR A 220 -24.63 -34.49 19.80
N ARG A 221 -24.76 -35.22 18.69
CA ARG A 221 -25.77 -36.26 18.50
C ARG A 221 -25.11 -37.63 18.50
N ILE A 222 -25.48 -38.49 19.44
CA ILE A 222 -24.90 -39.83 19.60
C ILE A 222 -25.85 -40.86 18.99
N PHE A 223 -25.35 -41.67 18.06
CA PHE A 223 -26.08 -42.78 17.46
C PHE A 223 -25.42 -44.11 17.86
N ARG A 224 -26.22 -45.14 18.15
CA ARG A 224 -25.73 -46.51 18.42
C ARG A 224 -26.35 -47.50 17.44
N ARG A 225 -25.65 -48.61 17.20
CA ARG A 225 -26.20 -49.79 16.53
C ARG A 225 -25.62 -51.05 17.16
N VAL A 226 -26.35 -52.16 17.05
CA VAL A 226 -25.82 -53.49 17.37
C VAL A 226 -24.94 -53.95 16.20
N SER A 227 -23.79 -54.57 16.49
CA SER A 227 -22.91 -55.08 15.43
C SER A 227 -23.65 -56.10 14.55
N GLY A 228 -23.52 -55.97 13.24
CA GLY A 228 -24.25 -56.79 12.27
C GLY A 228 -25.69 -56.35 11.99
N VAL A 229 -26.21 -55.33 12.68
CA VAL A 229 -27.53 -54.73 12.43
C VAL A 229 -27.35 -53.40 11.70
N ASN A 230 -28.15 -53.16 10.65
CA ASN A 230 -28.06 -51.95 9.85
C ASN A 230 -28.79 -50.74 10.47
N GLU A 231 -29.72 -50.98 11.40
CA GLU A 231 -30.48 -49.92 12.06
C GLU A 231 -29.64 -49.19 13.13
N THR A 232 -29.54 -47.87 12.98
CA THR A 232 -28.96 -46.97 13.97
C THR A 232 -30.05 -46.29 14.78
N VAL A 233 -29.88 -46.26 16.10
CA VAL A 233 -30.79 -45.61 17.04
C VAL A 233 -30.12 -44.36 17.61
N SER A 234 -30.81 -43.21 17.58
CA SER A 234 -30.37 -42.02 18.30
C SER A 234 -30.45 -42.26 19.80
N VAL A 235 -29.35 -42.04 20.50
CA VAL A 235 -29.22 -42.32 21.94
C VAL A 235 -29.51 -41.07 22.76
N ARG A 236 -28.84 -39.96 22.42
CA ARG A 236 -28.92 -38.71 23.18
C ARG A 236 -28.36 -37.55 22.36
N ASN A 237 -28.97 -36.38 22.53
CA ASN A 237 -28.40 -35.10 22.11
C ASN A 237 -27.82 -34.40 23.35
N LEU A 238 -26.56 -34.00 23.28
CA LEU A 238 -25.87 -33.23 24.31
C LEU A 238 -25.72 -31.81 23.80
N SER A 239 -26.57 -30.91 24.26
CA SER A 239 -26.42 -29.47 24.00
C SER A 239 -25.27 -28.93 24.83
N MET A 240 -24.41 -28.13 24.21
CA MET A 240 -23.41 -27.35 24.93
C MET A 240 -24.12 -26.05 25.35
N SER A 241 -24.52 -25.95 26.61
CA SER A 241 -25.01 -24.69 27.18
C SER A 241 -23.84 -23.78 27.52
N ASP A 242 -24.00 -22.47 27.32
CA ASP A 242 -23.07 -21.42 27.78
C ASP A 242 -22.76 -21.53 29.28
#